data_AF-A0A7C8DPP0-F1
#
_entry.id   AF-A0A7C8DPP0-F1
#
_cell.length_a   1.000
_cell.length_b   1.000
_cell.length_c   1.000
_cell.angle_alpha   90.00
_cell.angle_beta   90.00
_cell.angle_gamma   90.00
#
_symmetry.space_group_name_H-M   'P 1'
#
loop_
_entity.id
_entity.type
_entity.pdbx_description
1 polymer ?
#
loop_
_entity_poly.entity_id
_entity_poly.type
_entity_poly.pdbx_seq_one_letter_code
_entity_poly.pdbx_strand_id
1 'polypeptide(L)'
;SEEENKDPVSIAKAGIKHAKSKGFNLVIVDTAGRLAIDEFMMTEISNIKKAIKPQEVLFVVDSMTGQDAVNSAKTFNDILDFDGVVLTKLDGDSRGGAALSIKSVVDKPIKFIGTGEKMDALDAFHPARMADRILGMGDVVSLVERAQQQFDEEEARKVQKKIAKNKFGFDDFLNQIQQVKKMGDMKDLVGMIPGAGKMMKDVDIDDDSFKHIEAIIHSMTPKERSNPALIDHSRKKRISMGSGTSLDDVNQLMKQFSQMSKMMKMMQGDGGAKMMQMMQNAKK
;
A
#
# COMPACT_ATOMS: atom_id res chain seq x y z
N SER A 1 -25.88 -4.17 -21.25
CA SER A 1 -25.08 -5.33 -21.65
C SER A 1 -25.89 -6.10 -22.67
N GLU A 2 -25.35 -6.41 -23.84
CA GLU A 2 -26.00 -7.37 -24.76
C GLU A 2 -25.44 -8.75 -24.40
N GLU A 3 -26.14 -9.51 -23.54
CA GLU A 3 -25.63 -10.78 -22.97
C GLU A 3 -25.36 -11.87 -24.02
N GLU A 4 -25.97 -11.77 -25.20
CA GLU A 4 -25.80 -12.74 -26.29
C GLU A 4 -24.71 -12.34 -27.32
N ASN A 5 -24.19 -11.11 -27.25
CA ASN A 5 -23.22 -10.63 -28.22
C ASN A 5 -21.82 -11.15 -27.86
N LYS A 6 -21.36 -12.17 -28.59
CA LYS A 6 -20.05 -12.82 -28.39
C LYS A 6 -18.94 -12.25 -29.28
N ASP A 7 -19.23 -11.26 -30.13
CA ASP A 7 -18.21 -10.65 -30.98
C ASP A 7 -17.47 -9.54 -30.21
N PRO A 8 -16.17 -9.74 -29.86
CA PRO A 8 -15.44 -8.77 -29.06
C PRO A 8 -15.25 -7.43 -29.77
N VAL A 9 -15.23 -7.40 -31.11
CA VAL A 9 -15.12 -6.16 -31.87
C VAL A 9 -16.39 -5.31 -31.69
N SER A 10 -17.56 -5.95 -31.78
CA SER A 10 -18.85 -5.29 -31.57
C SER A 10 -19.00 -4.81 -30.13
N ILE A 11 -18.63 -5.63 -29.14
CA ILE A 11 -18.65 -5.28 -27.72
C ILE A 11 -17.77 -4.05 -27.44
N ALA A 12 -16.52 -4.04 -27.92
CA ALA A 12 -15.59 -2.95 -27.69
C ALA A 12 -16.09 -1.62 -28.32
N LYS A 13 -16.64 -1.68 -29.54
CA LYS A 13 -17.26 -0.52 -30.20
C LYS A 13 -18.48 0.00 -29.45
N ALA A 14 -19.34 -0.90 -28.97
CA ALA A 14 -20.52 -0.54 -28.19
C ALA A 14 -20.14 0.13 -26.86
N GLY A 15 -19.12 -0.40 -26.18
CA GLY A 15 -18.58 0.16 -24.94
C GLY A 15 -18.06 1.60 -25.14
N ILE A 16 -17.27 1.83 -26.19
CA ILE A 16 -16.76 3.18 -26.52
C ILE A 16 -17.90 4.13 -26.88
N LYS A 17 -18.90 3.68 -27.65
CA LYS A 17 -20.08 4.50 -27.99
C LYS A 17 -20.86 4.90 -26.74
N HIS A 18 -21.05 3.96 -25.81
CA HIS A 18 -21.69 4.22 -24.53
C HIS A 18 -20.89 5.22 -23.70
N ALA A 19 -19.58 5.07 -23.63
CA ALA A 19 -18.73 5.97 -22.88
C ALA A 19 -18.77 7.40 -23.42
N LYS A 20 -18.76 7.55 -24.75
CA LYS A 20 -18.92 8.85 -25.41
C LYS A 20 -20.28 9.49 -25.12
N SER A 21 -21.38 8.73 -25.14
CA SER A 21 -22.71 9.28 -24.87
C SER A 21 -22.92 9.70 -23.41
N LYS A 22 -22.16 9.10 -22.48
CA LYS A 22 -22.17 9.42 -21.05
C LYS A 22 -21.13 10.47 -20.64
N GLY A 23 -20.26 10.91 -21.55
CA GLY A 23 -19.23 11.90 -21.26
C GLY A 23 -18.06 11.37 -20.40
N PHE A 24 -17.79 10.06 -20.43
CA PHE A 24 -16.60 9.52 -19.79
C PHE A 24 -15.34 9.94 -20.56
N ASN A 25 -14.29 10.21 -19.79
CA ASN A 25 -12.99 10.69 -20.27
C ASN A 25 -11.96 9.55 -20.45
N LEU A 26 -12.13 8.44 -19.74
CA LEU A 26 -11.28 7.25 -19.84
C LEU A 26 -12.13 6.01 -20.09
N VAL A 27 -11.66 5.15 -21.01
CA VAL A 27 -12.24 3.83 -21.27
C VAL A 27 -11.10 2.83 -21.25
N ILE A 28 -11.20 1.84 -20.38
CA ILE A 28 -10.28 0.71 -20.32
C ILE A 28 -10.99 -0.48 -20.97
N VAL A 29 -10.36 -1.06 -21.99
CA VAL A 29 -10.86 -2.26 -22.66
C VAL A 29 -9.99 -3.42 -22.19
N ASP A 30 -10.53 -4.25 -21.31
CA ASP A 30 -9.89 -5.49 -20.91
C ASP A 30 -10.13 -6.58 -21.96
N THR A 31 -9.10 -7.32 -22.31
CA THR A 31 -9.15 -8.37 -23.33
C THR A 31 -8.74 -9.69 -22.72
N ALA A 32 -9.34 -10.79 -23.19
CA ALA A 32 -8.93 -12.13 -22.77
C ALA A 32 -7.41 -12.34 -22.95
N GLY A 33 -6.80 -13.08 -22.03
CA GLY A 33 -5.40 -13.51 -22.14
C GLY A 33 -5.20 -14.42 -23.36
N ARG A 34 -4.11 -14.19 -24.10
CA ARG A 34 -3.81 -14.89 -25.36
C ARG A 34 -2.38 -15.40 -25.31
N LEU A 35 -2.17 -16.58 -25.89
CA LEU A 35 -0.83 -17.09 -26.12
C LEU A 35 -0.30 -16.48 -27.41
N ALA A 36 0.96 -16.04 -27.41
CA ALA A 36 1.60 -15.43 -28.58
C ALA A 36 1.64 -16.38 -29.81
N ILE A 37 1.51 -17.69 -29.57
CA ILE A 37 1.51 -18.73 -30.60
C ILE A 37 0.14 -19.00 -31.23
N ASP A 38 -0.94 -18.47 -30.65
CA ASP A 38 -2.30 -18.70 -31.15
C ASP A 38 -2.66 -17.63 -32.20
N GLU A 39 -2.50 -17.99 -33.48
CA GLU A 39 -2.75 -17.08 -34.61
C GLU A 39 -4.20 -16.59 -34.68
N PHE A 40 -5.17 -17.44 -34.29
CA PHE A 40 -6.58 -17.07 -34.32
C PHE A 40 -6.86 -15.98 -33.29
N MET A 41 -6.36 -16.18 -32.07
CA MET A 41 -6.42 -15.17 -31.03
C MET A 41 -5.63 -13.92 -31.43
N MET A 42 -4.45 -14.02 -32.01
CA MET A 42 -3.69 -12.83 -32.42
C MET A 42 -4.41 -12.01 -33.52
N THR A 43 -5.11 -12.70 -34.44
CA THR A 43 -5.93 -12.05 -35.47
C THR A 43 -7.11 -11.30 -34.85
N GLU A 44 -7.81 -11.91 -33.90
CA GLU A 44 -8.95 -11.30 -33.25
C GLU A 44 -8.57 -10.03 -32.46
N ILE A 45 -7.44 -10.01 -31.74
CA ILE A 45 -7.00 -8.80 -31.02
C ILE A 45 -6.52 -7.71 -31.97
N SER A 46 -5.90 -8.08 -33.10
CA SER A 46 -5.57 -7.14 -34.18
C SER A 46 -6.85 -6.49 -34.75
N ASN A 47 -7.92 -7.28 -34.93
CA ASN A 47 -9.21 -6.78 -35.39
C ASN A 47 -9.83 -5.80 -34.38
N ILE A 48 -9.75 -6.09 -33.07
CA ILE A 48 -10.19 -5.18 -32.02
C ILE A 48 -9.39 -3.87 -32.09
N LYS A 49 -8.05 -3.92 -32.12
CA LYS A 49 -7.18 -2.72 -32.20
C LYS A 49 -7.55 -1.87 -33.42
N LYS A 50 -7.68 -2.47 -34.60
CA LYS A 50 -8.06 -1.77 -35.84
C LYS A 50 -9.45 -1.13 -35.76
N ALA A 51 -10.38 -1.81 -35.10
CA ALA A 51 -11.77 -1.38 -34.99
C ALA A 51 -11.96 -0.21 -34.03
N ILE A 52 -11.24 -0.20 -32.90
CA ILE A 52 -11.41 0.81 -31.86
C ILE A 52 -10.37 1.94 -31.89
N LYS A 53 -9.22 1.71 -32.54
CA LYS A 53 -8.10 2.67 -32.67
C LYS A 53 -7.74 3.30 -31.31
N PRO A 54 -7.28 2.49 -30.34
CA PRO A 54 -6.98 2.97 -29.00
C PRO A 54 -5.83 3.98 -29.04
N GLN A 55 -5.85 4.96 -28.14
CA GLN A 55 -4.73 5.91 -27.98
C GLN A 55 -3.51 5.27 -27.32
N GLU A 56 -3.75 4.23 -26.52
CA GLU A 56 -2.73 3.55 -25.72
C GLU A 56 -3.05 2.06 -25.69
N VAL A 57 -2.06 1.23 -26.00
CA VAL A 57 -2.09 -0.23 -25.84
C VAL A 57 -1.04 -0.62 -24.81
N LEU A 58 -1.49 -1.25 -23.73
CA LEU A 58 -0.60 -1.71 -22.65
C LEU A 58 -0.46 -3.23 -22.69
N PHE A 59 0.79 -3.70 -22.76
CA PHE A 59 1.11 -5.12 -22.62
C PHE A 59 1.34 -5.46 -21.15
N VAL A 60 0.50 -6.32 -20.60
CA VAL A 60 0.57 -6.76 -19.20
C VAL A 60 1.34 -8.06 -19.11
N VAL A 61 2.35 -8.11 -18.26
CA VAL A 61 3.25 -9.26 -18.14
C VAL A 61 3.67 -9.51 -16.71
N ASP A 62 3.74 -10.78 -16.34
CA ASP A 62 4.15 -11.23 -15.02
C ASP A 62 5.68 -11.19 -14.90
N SER A 63 6.19 -10.49 -13.86
CA SER A 63 7.62 -10.32 -13.62
C SER A 63 8.35 -11.63 -13.29
N MET A 64 7.62 -12.67 -12.89
CA MET A 64 8.16 -14.02 -12.67
C MET A 64 8.41 -14.77 -13.98
N THR A 65 7.74 -14.38 -15.06
CA THR A 65 7.85 -15.06 -16.36
C THR A 65 9.17 -14.60 -16.98
N GLY A 66 10.19 -15.46 -16.91
CA GLY A 66 11.57 -15.14 -17.31
C GLY A 66 11.76 -14.91 -18.81
N GLN A 67 12.43 -15.84 -19.49
CA GLN A 67 12.75 -15.69 -20.93
C GLN A 67 11.52 -15.81 -21.83
N ASP A 68 10.49 -16.56 -21.42
CA ASP A 68 9.27 -16.75 -22.22
C ASP A 68 8.45 -15.46 -22.37
N ALA A 69 8.51 -14.58 -21.37
CA ALA A 69 7.89 -13.26 -21.45
C ALA A 69 8.51 -12.41 -22.54
N VAL A 70 9.82 -12.54 -22.78
CA VAL A 70 10.57 -11.78 -23.77
C VAL A 70 10.13 -12.15 -25.18
N ASN A 71 10.06 -13.45 -25.47
CA ASN A 71 9.60 -13.95 -26.76
C ASN A 71 8.13 -13.57 -27.01
N SER A 72 7.28 -13.71 -25.98
CA SER A 72 5.88 -13.32 -26.08
C SER A 72 5.76 -11.82 -26.36
N ALA A 73 6.44 -10.97 -25.58
CA ALA A 73 6.40 -9.52 -25.74
C ALA A 73 6.83 -9.09 -27.15
N LYS A 74 7.85 -9.75 -27.73
CA LYS A 74 8.26 -9.50 -29.11
C LYS A 74 7.16 -9.81 -30.11
N THR A 75 6.59 -11.00 -30.09
CA THR A 75 5.51 -11.41 -31.00
C THR A 75 4.27 -10.52 -30.86
N PHE A 76 3.89 -10.18 -29.62
CA PHE A 76 2.79 -9.25 -29.37
C PHE A 76 3.08 -7.86 -29.93
N ASN A 77 4.32 -7.38 -29.81
CA ASN A 77 4.70 -6.08 -30.35
C ASN A 77 4.74 -6.06 -31.88
N ASP A 78 5.19 -7.14 -32.51
CA ASP A 78 5.23 -7.22 -33.97
C ASP A 78 3.83 -7.15 -34.59
N ILE A 79 2.81 -7.67 -33.88
CA ILE A 79 1.42 -7.71 -34.35
C ILE A 79 0.62 -6.49 -33.90
N LEU A 80 0.75 -6.12 -32.62
CA LEU A 80 -0.06 -5.11 -31.99
C LEU A 80 0.65 -3.79 -31.80
N ASP A 81 1.97 -3.69 -31.96
CA ASP A 81 2.78 -2.48 -31.73
C ASP A 81 2.26 -1.68 -30.53
N PHE A 82 2.48 -2.23 -29.34
CA PHE A 82 1.94 -1.65 -28.11
C PHE A 82 2.78 -0.47 -27.63
N ASP A 83 2.21 0.39 -26.80
CA ASP A 83 2.78 1.69 -26.43
C ASP A 83 3.47 1.67 -25.07
N GLY A 84 3.14 0.69 -24.23
CA GLY A 84 3.78 0.55 -22.92
C GLY A 84 3.59 -0.84 -22.31
N VAL A 85 4.35 -1.09 -21.26
CA VAL A 85 4.34 -2.36 -20.52
C VAL A 85 3.87 -2.11 -19.08
N VAL A 86 3.09 -3.04 -18.55
CA VAL A 86 2.72 -3.13 -17.13
C VAL A 86 3.30 -4.42 -16.57
N LEU A 87 4.15 -4.31 -15.54
CA LEU A 87 4.76 -5.46 -14.89
C LEU A 87 3.97 -5.81 -13.62
N THR A 88 3.40 -7.00 -13.55
CA THR A 88 2.66 -7.46 -12.37
C THR A 88 3.50 -8.40 -11.50
N LYS A 89 3.07 -8.61 -10.25
CA LYS A 89 3.68 -9.54 -9.28
C LYS A 89 5.12 -9.22 -8.88
N LEU A 90 5.44 -7.92 -8.88
CA LEU A 90 6.75 -7.44 -8.44
C LEU A 90 6.95 -7.53 -6.92
N ASP A 91 5.96 -7.93 -6.14
CA ASP A 91 6.08 -8.27 -4.73
C ASP A 91 6.78 -9.62 -4.48
N GLY A 92 6.84 -10.50 -5.48
CA GLY A 92 7.55 -11.77 -5.37
C GLY A 92 9.09 -11.65 -5.40
N ASP A 93 9.77 -12.78 -5.26
CA ASP A 93 11.25 -12.92 -5.27
C ASP A 93 11.90 -12.58 -6.62
N SER A 94 11.10 -12.24 -7.64
CA SER A 94 11.63 -11.81 -8.93
C SER A 94 12.34 -10.46 -8.78
N ARG A 95 13.67 -10.44 -8.94
CA ARG A 95 14.50 -9.22 -8.86
C ARG A 95 14.30 -8.26 -10.05
N GLY A 96 13.13 -8.24 -10.68
CA GLY A 96 12.83 -7.31 -11.79
C GLY A 96 13.60 -7.58 -13.09
N GLY A 97 14.30 -8.72 -13.23
CA GLY A 97 15.07 -9.03 -14.44
C GLY A 97 14.24 -9.09 -15.73
N ALA A 98 12.97 -9.51 -15.63
CA ALA A 98 12.03 -9.49 -16.76
C ALA A 98 11.82 -8.07 -17.32
N ALA A 99 11.83 -7.04 -16.46
CA ALA A 99 11.70 -5.65 -16.86
C ALA A 99 12.80 -5.24 -17.85
N LEU A 100 14.05 -5.62 -17.54
CA LEU A 100 15.21 -5.31 -18.35
C LEU A 100 15.16 -6.05 -19.69
N SER A 101 14.81 -7.34 -19.66
CA SER A 101 14.75 -8.18 -20.86
C SER A 101 13.64 -7.73 -21.83
N ILE A 102 12.48 -7.34 -21.31
CA ILE A 102 11.38 -6.85 -22.15
C ILE A 102 11.74 -5.49 -22.75
N LYS A 103 12.32 -4.58 -21.94
CA LYS A 103 12.74 -3.27 -22.44
C LYS A 103 13.83 -3.40 -23.51
N SER A 104 14.78 -4.32 -23.36
CA SER A 104 15.88 -4.49 -24.32
C SER A 104 15.42 -5.09 -25.66
N VAL A 105 14.41 -5.96 -25.65
CA VAL A 105 13.93 -6.63 -26.88
C VAL A 105 12.86 -5.84 -27.62
N VAL A 106 11.94 -5.20 -26.89
CA VAL A 106 10.76 -4.55 -27.50
C VAL A 106 10.91 -3.03 -27.59
N ASP A 107 11.84 -2.46 -26.81
CA ASP A 107 12.09 -1.01 -26.73
C ASP A 107 10.88 -0.14 -26.33
N LYS A 108 9.88 -0.72 -25.67
CA LYS A 108 8.71 0.03 -25.16
C LYS A 108 8.87 0.44 -23.70
N PRO A 109 8.36 1.61 -23.27
CA PRO A 109 8.47 2.06 -21.90
C PRO A 109 7.63 1.19 -20.95
N ILE A 110 8.16 0.88 -19.77
CA ILE A 110 7.37 0.32 -18.68
C ILE A 110 6.68 1.50 -17.98
N LYS A 111 5.35 1.46 -17.88
CA LYS A 111 4.55 2.57 -17.34
C LYS A 111 4.12 2.32 -15.90
N PHE A 112 3.73 1.08 -15.58
CA PHE A 112 3.21 0.72 -14.27
C PHE A 112 3.79 -0.58 -13.74
N ILE A 113 3.73 -0.74 -12.43
CA ILE A 113 4.12 -1.93 -11.69
C ILE A 113 2.99 -2.35 -10.73
N GLY A 114 2.69 -3.64 -10.69
CA GLY A 114 1.81 -4.24 -9.69
C GLY A 114 2.64 -4.89 -8.59
N THR A 115 2.48 -4.44 -7.35
CA THR A 115 3.20 -4.94 -6.17
C THR A 115 2.28 -5.68 -5.19
N GLY A 116 1.20 -6.26 -5.69
CA GLY A 116 0.23 -7.02 -4.89
C GLY A 116 -1.09 -7.22 -5.62
N GLU A 117 -2.04 -7.85 -4.94
CA GLU A 117 -3.34 -8.23 -5.51
C GLU A 117 -4.45 -7.18 -5.30
N LYS A 118 -4.23 -6.23 -4.38
CA LYS A 118 -5.22 -5.22 -4.02
C LYS A 118 -5.26 -4.09 -5.06
N MET A 119 -6.37 -3.36 -5.10
CA MET A 119 -6.58 -2.25 -6.06
C MET A 119 -5.61 -1.07 -5.86
N ASP A 120 -5.06 -0.92 -4.66
CA ASP A 120 -4.06 0.10 -4.31
C ASP A 120 -2.62 -0.35 -4.58
N ALA A 121 -2.42 -1.58 -5.07
CA ALA A 121 -1.10 -2.15 -5.33
C ALA A 121 -0.58 -1.89 -6.76
N LEU A 122 -1.15 -0.93 -7.49
CA LEU A 122 -0.69 -0.50 -8.80
C LEU A 122 0.02 0.85 -8.69
N ASP A 123 1.32 0.86 -8.98
CA ASP A 123 2.19 2.03 -8.87
C ASP A 123 2.80 2.43 -10.22
N ALA A 124 3.22 3.69 -10.33
CA ALA A 124 4.00 4.16 -11.48
C ALA A 124 5.39 3.51 -11.51
N PHE A 125 5.88 3.17 -12.69
CA PHE A 125 7.23 2.62 -12.84
C PHE A 125 8.29 3.71 -12.68
N HIS A 126 9.21 3.49 -11.75
CA HIS A 126 10.37 4.35 -11.53
C HIS A 126 11.67 3.59 -11.82
N PRO A 127 12.39 3.91 -12.92
CA PRO A 127 13.59 3.19 -13.32
C PRO A 127 14.69 3.15 -12.24
N ALA A 128 14.89 4.25 -11.53
CA ALA A 128 15.89 4.35 -10.45
C ALA A 128 15.60 3.36 -9.31
N ARG A 129 14.36 3.32 -8.83
CA ARG A 129 13.93 2.37 -7.79
C ARG A 129 14.07 0.92 -8.24
N MET A 130 13.76 0.64 -9.51
CA MET A 130 13.93 -0.70 -10.07
C MET A 130 15.40 -1.11 -10.13
N ALA A 131 16.29 -0.19 -10.52
CA ALA A 131 17.73 -0.43 -10.53
C ALA A 131 18.27 -0.69 -9.11
N ASP A 132 17.86 0.12 -8.13
CA ASP A 132 18.25 -0.08 -6.73
C ASP A 132 17.78 -1.44 -6.20
N ARG A 133 16.57 -1.84 -6.56
CA ARG A 133 16.02 -3.15 -6.20
C ARG A 133 16.78 -4.31 -6.85
N ILE A 134 17.14 -4.21 -8.13
CA ILE A 134 17.98 -5.19 -8.83
C ILE A 134 19.35 -5.31 -8.15
N LEU A 135 19.93 -4.17 -7.77
CA LEU A 135 21.25 -4.07 -7.12
C LEU A 135 21.22 -4.45 -5.63
N GLY A 136 20.04 -4.70 -5.05
CA GLY A 136 19.88 -5.01 -3.63
C GLY A 136 20.10 -3.81 -2.69
N MET A 137 20.08 -2.58 -3.23
CA MET A 137 20.21 -1.32 -2.49
C MET A 137 18.84 -0.65 -2.21
N GLY A 138 17.75 -1.22 -2.73
CA GLY A 138 16.39 -0.65 -2.75
C GLY A 138 15.70 -0.49 -1.39
N ASP A 139 16.21 -1.10 -0.33
CA ASP A 139 15.59 -1.02 0.99
C ASP A 139 15.76 0.36 1.64
N VAL A 140 16.87 1.07 1.42
CA VAL A 140 17.15 2.30 2.18
C VAL A 140 16.47 3.54 1.58
N VAL A 141 16.35 3.62 0.25
CA VAL A 141 15.79 4.80 -0.43
C VAL A 141 14.26 4.78 -0.39
N SER A 142 13.64 3.61 -0.58
CA SER A 142 12.18 3.45 -0.49
C SER A 142 11.66 3.71 0.94
N LEU A 143 12.45 3.35 1.96
CA LEU A 143 12.18 3.66 3.38
C LEU A 143 12.09 5.17 3.64
N VAL A 144 12.98 5.96 3.02
CA VAL A 144 12.99 7.42 3.20
C VAL A 144 11.82 8.07 2.45
N GLU A 145 11.47 7.58 1.27
CA GLU A 145 10.38 8.15 0.46
C GLU A 145 8.99 7.79 1.01
N ARG A 146 8.76 6.55 1.46
CA ARG A 146 7.50 6.17 2.13
C ARG A 146 7.32 6.89 3.46
N ALA A 147 8.41 7.08 4.21
CA ALA A 147 8.39 7.94 5.40
C ALA A 147 8.04 9.39 5.00
N GLN A 148 8.65 9.96 3.95
CA GLN A 148 8.37 11.33 3.55
C GLN A 148 6.95 11.56 3.00
N GLN A 149 6.34 10.59 2.32
CA GLN A 149 4.98 10.71 1.78
C GLN A 149 3.89 10.61 2.84
N GLN A 150 4.17 9.94 3.97
CA GLN A 150 3.21 9.78 5.08
C GLN A 150 3.50 10.65 6.30
N PHE A 151 4.64 11.35 6.35
CA PHE A 151 4.90 12.38 7.35
C PHE A 151 4.26 13.70 6.93
N ASP A 152 3.02 13.91 7.36
CA ASP A 152 2.42 15.25 7.35
C ASP A 152 3.12 16.11 8.42
N GLU A 153 4.07 16.95 7.99
CA GLU A 153 4.79 17.89 8.86
C GLU A 153 3.84 18.75 9.72
N GLU A 154 2.63 19.03 9.22
CA GLU A 154 1.64 19.78 9.98
C GLU A 154 1.03 18.97 11.12
N GLU A 155 0.67 17.70 10.88
CA GLU A 155 0.15 16.81 11.93
C GLU A 155 1.22 16.56 12.99
N ALA A 156 2.46 16.30 12.58
CA ALA A 156 3.58 16.12 13.49
C ALA A 156 3.78 17.35 14.40
N ARG A 157 3.70 18.57 13.83
CA ARG A 157 3.78 19.82 14.61
C ARG A 157 2.58 20.03 15.54
N LYS A 158 1.36 19.66 15.11
CA LYS A 158 0.14 19.75 15.94
C LYS A 158 0.22 18.80 17.14
N VAL A 159 0.68 17.57 16.90
CA VAL A 159 0.90 16.55 17.93
C VAL A 159 1.99 17.01 18.91
N GLN A 160 3.15 17.47 18.42
CA GLN A 160 4.21 18.03 19.27
C GLN A 160 3.73 19.18 20.16
N LYS A 161 2.96 20.14 19.60
CA LYS A 161 2.38 21.27 20.36
C LYS A 161 1.37 20.83 21.41
N LYS A 162 0.59 19.77 21.17
CA LYS A 162 -0.38 19.22 22.14
C LYS A 162 0.31 18.45 23.26
N ILE A 163 1.32 17.65 22.92
CA ILE A 163 2.12 16.90 23.91
C ILE A 163 2.88 17.90 24.80
N ALA A 164 3.45 18.97 24.23
CA ALA A 164 4.13 20.04 24.98
C ALA A 164 3.21 20.76 25.97
N LYS A 165 1.88 20.73 25.73
CA LYS A 165 0.86 21.30 26.61
C LYS A 165 0.25 20.29 27.58
N ASN A 166 0.82 19.08 27.72
CA ASN A 166 0.29 17.97 28.52
C ASN A 166 -1.17 17.59 28.20
N LYS A 167 -1.61 17.78 26.95
CA LYS A 167 -2.97 17.46 26.48
C LYS A 167 -2.99 16.23 25.57
N PHE A 168 -2.29 15.16 25.96
CA PHE A 168 -2.31 13.91 25.22
C PHE A 168 -3.50 13.07 25.68
N GLY A 169 -4.50 12.89 24.81
CA GLY A 169 -5.74 12.14 25.10
C GLY A 169 -5.86 10.83 24.31
N PHE A 170 -6.97 10.12 24.50
CA PHE A 170 -7.30 8.90 23.75
C PHE A 170 -7.56 9.16 22.27
N ASP A 171 -8.02 10.35 21.88
CA ASP A 171 -8.17 10.70 20.46
C ASP A 171 -6.81 10.79 19.75
N ASP A 172 -5.79 11.36 20.42
CA ASP A 172 -4.43 11.42 19.86
C ASP A 172 -3.78 10.03 19.84
N PHE A 173 -4.08 9.18 20.83
CA PHE A 173 -3.65 7.78 20.84
C PHE A 173 -4.27 6.96 19.71
N LEU A 174 -5.58 7.13 19.49
CA LEU A 174 -6.31 6.49 18.41
C LEU A 174 -5.72 6.89 17.05
N ASN A 175 -5.45 8.17 16.85
CA ASN A 175 -4.82 8.66 15.63
C ASN A 175 -3.45 8.02 15.39
N GLN A 176 -2.62 7.86 16.42
CA GLN A 176 -1.31 7.20 16.26
C GLN A 176 -1.44 5.71 15.95
N ILE A 177 -2.39 5.01 16.56
CA ILE A 177 -2.66 3.61 16.22
C ILE A 177 -3.13 3.51 14.76
N GLN A 178 -4.02 4.40 14.33
CA GLN A 178 -4.49 4.43 12.93
C GLN A 178 -3.38 4.78 11.95
N GLN A 179 -2.43 5.65 12.31
CA GLN A 179 -1.25 5.92 11.49
C GLN A 179 -0.35 4.67 11.39
N VAL A 180 -0.11 3.95 12.49
CA VAL A 180 0.65 2.70 12.47
C VAL A 180 -0.06 1.63 11.63
N LYS A 181 -1.38 1.50 11.74
CA LYS A 181 -2.19 0.61 10.90
C LYS A 181 -2.14 0.98 9.42
N LYS A 182 -2.02 2.27 9.09
CA LYS A 182 -1.82 2.75 7.71
C LYS A 182 -0.42 2.49 7.16
N MET A 183 0.56 2.25 8.03
CA MET A 183 1.94 1.91 7.64
C MET A 183 2.10 0.44 7.24
N GLY A 184 1.09 -0.41 7.43
CA GLY A 184 1.04 -1.81 6.97
C GLY A 184 1.01 -2.84 8.12
N ASP A 185 1.05 -4.13 7.77
CA ASP A 185 1.06 -5.23 8.72
C ASP A 185 2.29 -5.12 9.62
N MET A 186 2.09 -5.24 10.93
CA MET A 186 3.16 -5.12 11.94
C MET A 186 4.33 -6.09 11.70
N LYS A 187 4.06 -7.17 10.96
CA LYS A 187 5.01 -8.19 10.50
C LYS A 187 6.10 -7.62 9.59
N ASP A 188 5.74 -6.69 8.70
CA ASP A 188 6.68 -6.05 7.77
C ASP A 188 7.57 -5.04 8.50
N LEU A 189 7.00 -4.28 9.45
CA LEU A 189 7.76 -3.32 10.27
C LEU A 189 8.75 -4.00 11.23
N VAL A 190 8.39 -5.14 11.82
CA VAL A 190 9.30 -5.92 12.68
C VAL A 190 10.37 -6.65 11.86
N GLY A 191 10.04 -7.12 10.65
CA GLY A 191 10.98 -7.68 9.69
C GLY A 191 12.10 -6.71 9.29
N MET A 192 11.86 -5.40 9.43
CA MET A 192 12.82 -4.32 9.13
C MET A 192 13.79 -3.98 10.27
N ILE A 193 13.64 -4.54 11.48
CA ILE A 193 14.54 -4.28 12.61
C ILE A 193 15.72 -5.27 12.61
N PRO A 194 16.98 -4.81 12.44
CA PRO A 194 18.15 -5.68 12.45
C PRO A 194 18.25 -6.46 13.77
N GLY A 195 18.23 -7.80 13.69
CA GLY A 195 18.37 -8.69 14.85
C GLY A 195 17.06 -9.10 15.55
N ALA A 196 15.91 -8.49 15.24
CA ALA A 196 14.62 -8.87 15.82
C ALA A 196 13.95 -10.06 15.11
N GLY A 197 14.28 -10.30 13.84
CA GLY A 197 13.68 -11.38 13.04
C GLY A 197 13.92 -12.81 13.56
N LYS A 198 14.89 -13.03 14.46
CA LYS A 198 15.11 -14.33 15.11
C LYS A 198 14.28 -14.56 16.38
N MET A 199 13.74 -13.51 17.00
CA MET A 199 13.01 -13.61 18.28
C MET A 199 11.48 -13.70 18.12
N MET A 200 10.93 -13.43 16.92
CA MET A 200 9.48 -13.34 16.70
C MET A 200 8.91 -14.32 15.66
N LYS A 201 9.63 -15.38 15.30
CA LYS A 201 9.12 -16.39 14.33
C LYS A 201 7.79 -17.05 14.75
N ASP A 202 7.45 -17.02 16.04
CA ASP A 202 6.28 -17.71 16.61
C ASP A 202 5.25 -16.75 17.25
N VAL A 203 5.33 -15.43 17.00
CA VAL A 203 4.36 -14.48 17.53
C VAL A 203 3.38 -14.10 16.42
N ASP A 204 2.21 -14.73 16.41
CA ASP A 204 1.06 -14.25 15.65
C ASP A 204 0.62 -12.91 16.24
N ILE A 205 0.95 -11.83 15.55
CA ILE A 205 0.42 -10.51 15.88
C ILE A 205 -0.88 -10.37 15.12
N ASP A 206 -1.98 -10.61 15.83
CA ASP A 206 -3.32 -10.55 15.28
C ASP A 206 -3.69 -9.11 14.89
N ASP A 207 -3.96 -8.91 13.60
CA ASP A 207 -4.33 -7.63 12.99
C ASP A 207 -5.67 -7.09 13.57
N ASP A 208 -6.48 -7.99 14.13
CA ASP A 208 -7.74 -7.67 14.81
C ASP A 208 -7.57 -7.10 16.23
N SER A 209 -6.35 -7.12 16.78
CA SER A 209 -6.07 -6.59 18.12
C SER A 209 -6.38 -5.10 18.23
N PHE A 210 -6.24 -4.34 17.14
CA PHE A 210 -6.52 -2.91 17.13
C PHE A 210 -7.99 -2.57 17.03
N LYS A 211 -8.81 -3.40 16.36
CA LYS A 211 -10.27 -3.14 16.24
C LYS A 211 -10.94 -3.10 17.62
N HIS A 212 -10.48 -3.94 18.53
CA HIS A 212 -10.96 -3.99 19.91
C HIS A 212 -10.62 -2.70 20.67
N ILE A 213 -9.42 -2.16 20.45
CA ILE A 213 -8.99 -0.88 21.03
C ILE A 213 -9.82 0.29 20.47
N GLU A 214 -10.05 0.31 19.16
CA GLU A 214 -10.90 1.32 18.50
C GLU A 214 -12.32 1.30 19.08
N ALA A 215 -12.92 0.12 19.25
CA ALA A 215 -14.26 -0.04 19.84
C ALA A 215 -14.37 0.49 21.28
N ILE A 216 -13.34 0.23 22.12
CA ILE A 216 -13.28 0.74 23.49
C ILE A 216 -13.20 2.27 23.51
N ILE A 217 -12.35 2.88 22.68
CA ILE A 217 -12.18 4.34 22.62
C ILE A 217 -13.45 5.02 22.09
N HIS A 218 -14.09 4.46 21.06
CA HIS A 218 -15.35 4.99 20.52
C HIS A 218 -16.51 4.96 21.52
N SER A 219 -16.47 4.02 22.48
CA SER A 219 -17.46 3.92 23.57
C SER A 219 -17.28 4.98 24.68
N MET A 220 -16.18 5.74 24.65
CA MET A 220 -15.94 6.86 25.55
C MET A 220 -16.59 8.14 25.04
N THR A 221 -16.99 9.02 25.97
CA THR A 221 -17.43 10.38 25.65
C THR A 221 -16.23 11.28 25.31
N PRO A 222 -16.42 12.37 24.54
CA PRO A 222 -15.32 13.28 24.20
C PRO A 222 -14.56 13.85 25.42
N LYS A 223 -15.26 14.05 26.54
CA LYS A 223 -14.66 14.49 27.81
C LYS A 223 -13.74 13.44 28.42
N GLU A 224 -14.11 12.16 28.35
CA GLU A 224 -13.30 11.04 28.83
C GLU A 224 -12.10 10.79 27.92
N ARG A 225 -12.27 10.96 26.60
CA ARG A 225 -11.17 10.84 25.65
C ARG A 225 -10.10 11.91 25.84
N SER A 226 -10.54 13.15 26.06
CA SER A 226 -9.64 14.28 26.30
C SER A 226 -8.99 14.24 27.70
N ASN A 227 -9.64 13.60 28.68
CA ASN A 227 -9.12 13.51 30.04
C ASN A 227 -9.25 12.08 30.61
N PRO A 228 -8.22 11.23 30.38
CA PRO A 228 -8.16 9.85 30.85
C PRO A 228 -8.31 9.68 32.37
N ALA A 229 -7.98 10.72 33.15
CA ALA A 229 -8.07 10.67 34.61
C ALA A 229 -9.53 10.64 35.13
N LEU A 230 -10.51 10.96 34.29
CA LEU A 230 -11.94 10.93 34.66
C LEU A 230 -12.53 9.52 34.64
N ILE A 231 -11.81 8.51 34.14
CA ILE A 231 -12.33 7.15 33.95
C ILE A 231 -12.28 6.36 35.27
N ASP A 232 -13.36 6.47 36.03
CA ASP A 232 -13.63 5.67 37.23
C ASP A 232 -14.16 4.25 36.90
N HIS A 233 -14.35 3.43 37.93
CA HIS A 233 -14.84 2.05 37.79
C HIS A 233 -16.24 1.98 37.14
N SER A 234 -17.14 2.93 37.45
CA SER A 234 -18.49 2.97 36.88
C SER A 234 -18.44 3.22 35.37
N ARG A 235 -17.57 4.15 34.95
CA ARG A 235 -17.34 4.47 33.54
C ARG A 235 -16.68 3.32 32.79
N LYS A 236 -15.73 2.61 33.41
CA LYS A 236 -15.13 1.40 32.81
C LYS A 236 -16.19 0.35 32.51
N LYS A 237 -17.13 0.12 33.43
CA LYS A 237 -18.23 -0.82 33.24
C LYS A 237 -19.16 -0.40 32.10
N ARG A 238 -19.46 0.90 31.98
CA ARG A 238 -20.24 1.43 30.85
C ARG A 238 -19.49 1.25 29.53
N ILE A 239 -18.20 1.57 29.50
CA ILE A 239 -17.35 1.47 28.31
C ILE A 239 -17.28 0.02 27.86
N SER A 240 -16.99 -0.92 28.75
CA SER A 240 -16.89 -2.35 28.43
C SER A 240 -18.21 -2.90 27.86
N MET A 241 -19.35 -2.50 28.42
CA MET A 241 -20.67 -2.86 27.88
C MET A 241 -20.95 -2.23 26.51
N GLY A 242 -20.49 -1.00 26.29
CA GLY A 242 -20.67 -0.29 25.01
C GLY A 242 -19.78 -0.81 23.89
N SER A 243 -18.58 -1.29 24.21
CA SER A 243 -17.62 -1.85 23.25
C SER A 243 -17.77 -3.35 23.05
N GLY A 244 -18.59 -4.04 23.86
CA GLY A 244 -18.71 -5.49 23.84
C GLY A 244 -17.46 -6.22 24.36
N THR A 245 -16.64 -5.55 25.17
CA THR A 245 -15.38 -6.10 25.70
C THR A 245 -15.47 -6.34 27.21
N SER A 246 -14.47 -7.01 27.79
CA SER A 246 -14.40 -7.23 29.22
C SER A 246 -13.89 -5.98 29.98
N LEU A 247 -14.12 -5.94 31.30
CA LEU A 247 -13.54 -4.91 32.17
C LEU A 247 -12.00 -4.98 32.20
N ASP A 248 -11.44 -6.18 32.01
CA ASP A 248 -9.99 -6.39 31.99
C ASP A 248 -9.34 -5.81 30.74
N ASP A 249 -10.00 -5.92 29.58
CA ASP A 249 -9.55 -5.30 28.33
C ASP A 249 -9.47 -3.77 28.46
N VAL A 250 -10.48 -3.16 29.10
CA VAL A 250 -10.49 -1.73 29.38
C VAL A 250 -9.35 -1.35 30.34
N ASN A 251 -9.08 -2.17 31.36
CA ASN A 251 -7.96 -1.94 32.28
C ASN A 251 -6.59 -2.07 31.60
N GLN A 252 -6.46 -3.03 30.69
CA GLN A 252 -5.25 -3.24 29.89
C GLN A 252 -4.99 -2.04 28.98
N LEU A 253 -6.03 -1.55 28.30
CA LEU A 253 -5.93 -0.33 27.48
C LEU A 253 -5.48 0.88 28.30
N MET A 254 -6.04 1.09 29.49
CA MET A 254 -5.64 2.18 30.38
C MET A 254 -4.16 2.08 30.80
N LYS A 255 -3.67 0.86 31.05
CA LYS A 255 -2.25 0.62 31.37
C LYS A 255 -1.36 0.93 30.17
N GLN A 256 -1.71 0.44 28.99
CA GLN A 256 -0.97 0.70 27.74
C GLN A 256 -0.90 2.19 27.42
N PHE A 257 -2.04 2.89 27.54
CA PHE A 257 -2.10 4.34 27.38
C PHE A 257 -1.20 5.06 28.39
N SER A 258 -1.23 4.67 29.67
CA SER A 258 -0.38 5.28 30.69
C SER A 258 1.12 5.05 30.43
N GLN A 259 1.50 3.87 29.95
CA GLN A 259 2.89 3.55 29.60
C GLN A 259 3.36 4.39 28.42
N MET A 260 2.55 4.47 27.37
CA MET A 260 2.88 5.25 26.19
C MET A 260 2.90 6.75 26.48
N SER A 261 1.94 7.27 27.26
CA SER A 261 1.94 8.66 27.74
C SER A 261 3.22 8.98 28.53
N LYS A 262 3.68 8.05 29.38
CA LYS A 262 4.95 8.19 30.12
C LYS A 262 6.17 8.18 29.19
N MET A 263 6.18 7.30 28.18
CA MET A 263 7.24 7.24 27.17
C MET A 263 7.30 8.53 26.34
N MET A 264 6.16 9.03 25.86
CA MET A 264 6.04 10.27 25.10
C MET A 264 6.50 11.48 25.92
N LYS A 265 6.19 11.50 27.22
CA LYS A 265 6.67 12.53 28.15
C LYS A 265 8.19 12.46 28.36
N MET A 266 8.77 11.27 28.44
CA MET A 266 10.23 11.09 28.50
C MET A 266 10.93 11.51 27.21
N MET A 267 10.29 11.28 26.06
CA MET A 267 10.79 11.70 24.74
C MET A 267 10.76 13.23 24.54
N GLN A 268 9.90 13.96 25.27
CA GLN A 268 9.92 15.43 25.29
C GLN A 268 10.87 16.04 26.33
N GLY A 269 11.30 15.26 27.33
CA GLY A 269 12.31 15.67 28.29
C GLY A 269 13.74 15.50 27.76
N ASP A 270 14.74 15.65 28.64
CA ASP A 270 16.19 15.57 28.32
C ASP A 270 16.64 14.29 27.59
N GLY A 271 15.80 13.24 27.55
CA GLY A 271 16.04 12.01 26.81
C GLY A 271 15.89 12.13 25.29
N GLY A 272 14.92 12.92 24.80
CA GLY A 272 14.72 13.12 23.36
C GLY A 272 15.79 14.00 22.72
N ALA A 273 16.26 15.01 23.46
CA ALA A 273 17.38 15.84 23.05
C ALA A 273 18.67 15.01 22.94
N LYS A 274 18.95 14.11 23.89
CA LYS A 274 20.09 13.19 23.83
C LYS A 274 19.98 12.15 22.72
N MET A 275 18.77 11.65 22.43
CA MET A 275 18.55 10.70 21.32
C MET A 275 18.73 11.36 19.95
N MET A 276 18.23 12.59 19.77
CA MET A 276 18.47 13.41 18.58
C MET A 276 19.96 13.75 18.42
N GLN A 277 20.66 14.03 19.52
CA GLN A 277 22.09 14.31 19.52
C GLN A 277 22.94 13.06 19.21
N MET A 278 22.53 11.88 19.69
CA MET A 278 23.14 10.60 19.31
C MET A 278 22.89 10.26 17.83
N MET A 279 21.69 10.50 17.29
CA MET A 279 21.40 10.30 15.87
C MET A 279 22.15 11.29 14.96
N GLN A 280 22.38 12.53 15.40
CA GLN A 280 23.23 13.47 14.67
C GLN A 280 24.71 13.07 14.71
N ASN A 281 25.18 12.47 15.81
CA ASN A 281 26.55 11.98 15.93
C ASN A 281 26.80 10.66 15.19
N ALA A 282 25.76 9.85 14.94
CA ALA A 282 25.84 8.64 14.11
C ALA A 282 25.81 8.93 12.60
N LYS A 283 25.60 10.20 12.21
CA LYS A 283 25.69 10.69 10.82
C LYS A 283 27.07 11.26 10.45
N LYS A 284 28.05 11.21 11.36
CA LYS A 284 29.47 11.44 11.07
C LYS A 284 30.19 10.10 10.98
#